data_AF-A0A7X6WLT8-F1
#
_entry.id   AF-A0A7X6WLT8-F1
#
_cell.length_a   1.000
_cell.length_b   1.000
_cell.length_c   1.000
_cell.angle_alpha   90.00
_cell.angle_beta   90.00
_cell.angle_gamma   90.00
#
_symmetry.space_group_name_H-M   'P 1'
#
loop_
_entity.id
_entity.type
_entity.pdbx_description
1 polymer ?
#
loop_
_entity_poly.entity_id
_entity_poly.type
_entity_poly.pdbx_seq_one_letter_code
_entity_poly.pdbx_strand_id
1 'polypeptide(L)' 'DGAGLAFDEDQARRVLEQETVVITVDLKAGQTAVTAWGCDLTFDYVKINASYRSYIYY' A
#
# COMPACT_ATOMS: atom_id res chain seq x y z
N ASP A 1 -6.57 8.30 -19.36
CA ASP A 1 -5.33 9.11 -19.42
C ASP A 1 -4.76 9.45 -18.04
N GLY A 2 -4.67 8.48 -17.11
CA GLY A 2 -3.84 8.60 -15.89
C GLY A 2 -4.07 9.82 -14.97
N ALA A 3 -5.29 10.38 -14.94
CA ALA A 3 -5.60 11.55 -14.12
C ALA A 3 -6.42 11.16 -12.87
N GLY A 4 -6.17 11.85 -11.75
CA GLY A 4 -6.98 11.72 -10.55
C GLY A 4 -8.41 12.23 -10.79
N LEU A 5 -9.39 11.48 -10.29
CA LEU A 5 -10.79 11.89 -10.27
C LEU A 5 -11.11 12.48 -8.89
N ALA A 6 -12.05 13.42 -8.84
CA ALA A 6 -12.65 13.80 -7.58
C ALA A 6 -13.31 12.57 -6.96
N PHE A 7 -12.99 12.29 -5.70
CA PHE A 7 -13.53 11.15 -4.95
C PHE A 7 -13.95 11.62 -3.56
N ASP A 8 -14.83 10.85 -2.93
CA ASP A 8 -15.25 11.07 -1.55
C ASP A 8 -14.17 10.50 -0.61
N GLU A 9 -13.48 11.38 0.11
CA GLU A 9 -12.42 11.02 1.03
C GLU A 9 -12.92 10.16 2.20
N ASP A 10 -14.12 10.43 2.71
CA ASP A 10 -14.72 9.62 3.79
C ASP A 10 -15.08 8.22 3.30
N GLN A 11 -15.55 8.10 2.06
CA GLN A 11 -15.77 6.80 1.44
C GLN A 11 -14.45 6.04 1.27
N ALA A 12 -13.41 6.69 0.75
CA ALA A 12 -12.10 6.07 0.58
C ALA A 12 -11.51 5.62 1.91
N ARG A 13 -11.60 6.45 2.96
CA ARG A 13 -11.16 6.11 4.32
C ARG A 13 -11.85 4.86 4.84
N ARG A 14 -13.19 4.78 4.72
CA ARG A 14 -13.95 3.59 5.15
C ARG A 14 -13.52 2.31 4.44
N VAL A 15 -13.13 2.39 3.17
CA VAL A 15 -12.59 1.24 2.41
C VAL A 15 -11.19 0.87 2.89
N LEU A 16 -10.34 1.85 3.17
CA LEU A 16 -8.98 1.64 3.65
C LEU A 16 -8.89 1.16 5.10
N GLU A 17 -9.93 1.41 5.92
CA GLU A 17 -10.03 0.91 7.30
C GLU A 17 -10.40 -0.58 7.40
N GLN A 18 -10.69 -1.24 6.27
CA GLN A 18 -11.01 -2.68 6.26
C GLN A 18 -9.76 -3.53 6.47
N GLU A 19 -9.94 -4.74 7.01
CA GLU A 19 -8.85 -5.70 7.25
C GLU A 19 -8.09 -6.08 5.97
N THR A 20 -8.78 -6.15 4.83
CA THR A 20 -8.19 -6.44 3.52
C THR A 20 -8.57 -5.35 2.53
N VAL A 21 -7.56 -4.71 1.94
CA VAL A 21 -7.76 -3.70 0.89
C VAL A 21 -7.45 -4.32 -0.47
N VAL A 22 -8.40 -4.23 -1.39
CA VAL A 22 -8.26 -4.71 -2.77
C VAL A 22 -8.03 -3.52 -3.69
N ILE A 23 -6.91 -3.53 -4.42
CA ILE A 23 -6.57 -2.48 -5.40
C ILE A 23 -6.61 -3.11 -6.80
N THR A 24 -7.43 -2.55 -7.68
CA THR A 24 -7.50 -2.95 -9.10
C THR A 24 -6.87 -1.88 -9.97
N VAL A 25 -5.89 -2.29 -10.79
CA VAL A 25 -5.20 -1.39 -11.73
C VAL A 25 -5.33 -1.95 -13.14
N ASP A 26 -5.90 -1.16 -14.05
CA ASP A 26 -5.94 -1.45 -15.48
C ASP A 26 -4.95 -0.56 -16.22
N LEU A 27 -3.88 -1.16 -16.72
CA LEU A 27 -2.82 -0.48 -17.47
C LEU A 27 -3.19 -0.25 -18.95
N LYS A 28 -4.28 -0.83 -19.44
CA LYS A 28 -4.71 -0.78 -20.86
C LYS A 28 -3.61 -1.17 -21.86
N ALA A 29 -2.71 -2.06 -21.45
CA ALA A 29 -1.48 -2.42 -22.18
C ALA A 29 -1.45 -3.87 -22.69
N GLY A 30 -2.61 -4.53 -22.82
CA GLY A 30 -2.72 -5.91 -23.28
C GLY A 30 -3.80 -6.68 -22.52
N GLN A 31 -3.75 -8.02 -22.59
CA GLN A 31 -4.74 -8.92 -21.97
C GLN A 31 -4.18 -9.71 -20.77
N THR A 32 -2.92 -9.45 -20.39
CA THR A 32 -2.30 -10.14 -19.27
C THR A 32 -2.82 -9.59 -17.94
N ALA A 33 -3.13 -10.49 -17.02
CA ALA A 33 -3.51 -10.17 -15.65
C ALA A 33 -2.57 -10.86 -14.65
N VAL A 34 -2.23 -10.16 -13.56
CA VAL A 34 -1.40 -10.66 -12.47
C VAL A 34 -2.00 -10.19 -11.15
N THR A 35 -1.92 -11.05 -10.12
CA THR A 35 -2.31 -10.71 -8.75
C THR A 35 -1.07 -10.72 -7.86
N ALA A 36 -0.91 -9.69 -7.04
CA ALA A 36 0.14 -9.59 -6.04
C ALA A 36 -0.49 -9.37 -4.65
N TRP A 37 0.24 -9.79 -3.61
CA TRP A 37 -0.18 -9.66 -2.22
C TRP A 37 0.88 -8.88 -1.45
N GLY A 38 0.43 -8.06 -0.51
CA GLY A 38 1.29 -7.26 0.35
C GLY A 38 0.57 -6.90 1.64
N CYS A 39 1.23 -6.12 2.47
CA CYS A 39 0.65 -5.53 3.68
C CYS A 39 0.98 -4.05 3.75
N ASP A 40 0.37 -3.36 4.70
CA ASP A 40 0.64 -1.98 4.99
C ASP A 40 2.05 -1.80 5.58
N LEU A 41 2.58 -0.58 5.44
CA LEU A 41 3.85 -0.18 6.02
C LEU A 41 3.60 0.57 7.32
N THR A 42 3.75 -0.12 8.45
CA THR A 42 3.48 0.44 9.78
C THR A 42 4.69 1.12 10.40
N PHE A 43 4.45 1.99 11.38
CA PHE A 43 5.51 2.58 12.19
C PHE A 43 6.34 1.53 12.93
N ASP A 44 5.70 0.47 13.43
CA ASP A 44 6.38 -0.61 14.15
C ASP A 44 7.32 -1.40 13.23
N TYR A 45 6.93 -1.62 11.96
CA TYR A 45 7.83 -2.18 10.96
C TYR A 45 9.09 -1.33 10.79
N VAL A 46 8.95 -0.01 10.70
CA VAL A 46 10.09 0.92 10.59
C VAL A 46 10.95 0.88 11.84
N LYS A 47 10.36 0.88 13.04
CA LYS A 47 11.08 0.85 14.31
C LYS A 47 11.95 -0.41 14.46
N ILE A 48 11.39 -1.58 14.14
CA ILE A 48 12.12 -2.86 14.18
C ILE A 48 13.30 -2.81 13.22
N ASN A 49 13.08 -2.40 11.98
CA ASN A 49 14.12 -2.42 10.94
C ASN A 49 15.15 -1.27 11.06
N ALA A 50 14.77 -0.11 11.61
CA ALA A 50 15.70 0.99 11.86
C ALA A 50 16.68 0.70 13.01
N SER A 51 16.28 -0.15 13.97
CA SER A 51 17.14 -0.55 15.08
C SER A 51 18.35 -1.41 14.66
N TYR A 52 18.31 -2.05 13.48
CA TYR A 52 19.40 -2.89 12.97
C TYR A 52 20.74 -2.15 12.80
N ARG A 53 20.73 -0.86 12.47
CA ARG A 53 21.97 -0.06 12.35
C ARG A 53 22.51 0.43 13.70
N SER A 54 21.71 0.42 14.77
CA SER A 54 22.13 0.92 16.09
C SER A 54 22.96 -0.11 16.88
N TYR A 55 22.99 -1.38 16.45
CA TYR A 55 23.71 -2.46 17.14
C TYR A 55 25.18 -2.62 16.68
N ILE A 56 25.65 -1.88 15.67
CA ILE A 56 27.03 -1.96 15.16
C ILE A 56 28.00 -0.99 15.89
N TYR A 57 27.51 -0.25 16.89
CA TYR A 57 28.32 0.70 17.67
C TYR A 57 28.49 0.35 19.15
N TYR A 58 28.22 -0.90 19.54
CA TYR A 58 28.54 -1.43 20.88
C TYR A 58 29.50 -2.60 20.79
#